data_AF-A0A7K1FRB3-F1
#
_entry.id   AF-A0A7K1FRB3-F1
#
_cell.length_a   1.000
_cell.length_b   1.000
_cell.length_c   1.000
_cell.angle_alpha   90.00
_cell.angle_beta   90.00
_cell.angle_gamma   90.00
#
_symmetry.space_group_name_H-M   'P 1'
#
loop_
_entity.id
_entity.type
_entity.pdbx_description
1 polymer ?
#
loop_
_entity_poly.entity_id
_entity_poly.type
_entity_poly.pdbx_seq_one_letter_code
_entity_poly.pdbx_strand_id
1 'polypeptide(L)' 'MSSGTWWGFAIVGLVVGVPLLLFPRQVSGWNRRTSRTMGYAVPEESSPRQGPWGARYTRILGTVCAVVGLVCLIFALTSG' A
#
# COMPACT_ATOMS: atom_id res chain seq x y z
N MET A 1 16.73 17.94 -6.58
CA MET A 1 16.23 17.26 -5.36
C MET A 1 17.42 16.67 -4.64
N SER A 2 17.52 16.80 -3.31
CA SER A 2 18.63 16.25 -2.55
C SER A 2 18.48 14.72 -2.40
N SER A 3 19.59 14.01 -2.22
CA SER A 3 19.60 12.56 -1.95
C SER A 3 18.66 12.16 -0.79
N GLY A 4 18.55 13.02 0.24
CA GLY A 4 17.63 12.82 1.36
C GLY A 4 16.15 12.76 0.97
N THR A 5 15.72 13.50 -0.06
CA THR A 5 14.33 13.44 -0.55
C THR A 5 14.03 12.09 -1.20
N TRP A 6 14.98 11.53 -1.97
CA TRP A 6 14.83 10.21 -2.59
C TRP A 6 14.79 9.08 -1.55
N TRP A 7 15.62 9.16 -0.52
CA TRP A 7 15.57 8.25 0.62
C TRP A 7 14.22 8.32 1.36
N GLY A 8 13.66 9.51 1.55
CA GLY A 8 12.33 9.68 2.13
C GLY A 8 11.24 8.93 1.35
N PHE A 9 11.22 9.10 0.02
CA PHE A 9 10.26 8.38 -0.83
C PHE A 9 10.49 6.87 -0.85
N ALA A 10 11.75 6.42 -0.85
CA ALA A 10 12.09 5.00 -0.81
C ALA A 10 11.56 4.33 0.47
N ILE A 11 11.80 4.96 1.62
CA ILE A 11 11.35 4.45 2.93
C ILE A 11 9.83 4.41 2.99
N VAL A 12 9.14 5.50 2.60
CA VAL A 12 7.67 5.54 2.58
C VAL A 12 7.09 4.48 1.64
N GLY A 13 7.65 4.34 0.45
CA GLY A 13 7.21 3.34 -0.54
C GLY A 13 7.34 1.90 -0.04
N LEU A 14 8.43 1.58 0.67
CA LEU A 14 8.63 0.25 1.26
C LEU A 14 7.75 0.03 2.49
N VAL A 15 7.66 1.00 3.40
CA VAL A 15 6.85 0.91 4.62
C VAL A 15 5.36 0.76 4.31
N VAL A 16 4.87 1.37 3.23
CA VAL A 16 3.47 1.22 2.79
C VAL A 16 3.31 0.01 1.86
N GLY A 17 4.22 -0.19 0.92
CA GLY A 17 4.13 -1.24 -0.10
C GLY A 17 4.27 -2.65 0.44
N VAL A 18 5.21 -2.88 1.36
CA VAL A 18 5.48 -4.22 1.90
C VAL A 18 4.30 -4.77 2.72
N PRO A 19 3.68 -4.04 3.66
CA PRO A 19 2.50 -4.52 4.37
C PRO A 19 1.30 -4.78 3.46
N LEU A 20 1.09 -3.94 2.45
CA LEU A 20 0.03 -4.12 1.46
C LEU A 20 0.21 -5.41 0.63
N LEU A 21 1.47 -5.80 0.36
CA LEU A 21 1.81 -7.02 -0.37
C LEU A 21 1.70 -8.28 0.49
N LEU A 22 2.27 -8.24 1.70
CA LEU A 22 2.38 -9.41 2.58
C LEU A 22 1.08 -9.69 3.34
N PHE A 23 0.33 -8.64 3.70
CA PHE A 23 -0.84 -8.72 4.57
C PHE A 23 -2.11 -8.09 3.95
N PRO A 24 -2.45 -8.37 2.68
CA PRO A 24 -3.54 -7.68 1.97
C PRO A 24 -4.90 -7.91 2.63
N ARG A 25 -5.11 -9.08 3.24
CA ARG A 25 -6.35 -9.40 3.97
C ARG A 25 -6.44 -8.64 5.29
N GLN A 26 -5.35 -8.58 6.08
CA GLN A 26 -5.35 -7.80 7.32
C GLN A 26 -5.50 -6.30 7.04
N VAL A 27 -4.81 -5.77 6.02
CA VAL A 27 -4.90 -4.35 5.65
C VAL A 27 -6.28 -4.01 5.10
N SER A 28 -6.88 -4.87 4.25
CA SER A 28 -8.27 -4.72 3.82
C SER A 28 -9.23 -4.68 5.02
N GLY A 29 -9.10 -5.63 5.95
CA GLY A 29 -9.93 -5.70 7.15
C GLY A 29 -9.76 -4.48 8.06
N TRP A 30 -8.52 -4.02 8.26
CA TRP A 30 -8.22 -2.81 9.03
C TRP A 30 -8.82 -1.56 8.37
N ASN A 31 -8.62 -1.38 7.05
CA ASN A 31 -9.17 -0.26 6.31
C ASN A 31 -10.69 -0.20 6.44
N ARG A 32 -11.38 -1.34 6.32
CA ARG A 32 -12.84 -1.42 6.50
C ARG A 32 -13.28 -1.01 7.91
N ARG A 33 -12.59 -1.47 8.95
CA ARG A 33 -12.91 -1.09 10.34
C ARG A 33 -12.76 0.42 10.51
N THR A 34 -11.64 0.98 10.05
CA THR A 34 -11.36 2.42 10.12
C THR A 34 -12.42 3.23 9.34
N SER A 35 -12.75 2.82 8.12
CA SER A 35 -13.77 3.48 7.30
C SER A 35 -15.15 3.45 7.97
N ARG A 36 -15.55 2.34 8.60
CA ARG A 36 -16.80 2.26 9.38
C ARG A 36 -16.79 3.20 10.58
N THR A 37 -15.67 3.29 11.31
CA THR A 37 -15.53 4.23 12.43
C THR A 37 -15.63 5.68 11.97
N MET A 38 -15.16 5.99 10.77
CA MET A 38 -15.29 7.31 10.15
C MET A 38 -16.67 7.57 9.50
N GLY A 39 -17.61 6.62 9.59
CA GLY A 39 -18.96 6.76 9.05
C GLY A 39 -19.08 6.51 7.54
N TYR A 40 -18.04 6.01 6.88
CA TYR A 40 -18.13 5.65 5.46
C TYR A 40 -18.93 4.35 5.26
N ALA A 41 -19.76 4.34 4.21
CA ALA A 41 -20.47 3.14 3.79
C ALA A 41 -19.48 2.13 3.20
N VAL A 42 -19.19 1.07 3.96
CA VAL A 42 -18.30 -0.01 3.53
C VAL A 42 -19.15 -1.23 3.15
N PRO A 43 -19.09 -1.71 1.89
CA PRO A 43 -19.82 -2.91 1.46
C PRO A 43 -19.48 -4.13 2.32
N GLU A 44 -20.45 -4.99 2.62
CA GLU A 44 -20.16 -6.27 3.26
C GLU A 44 -19.43 -7.23 2.30
N GLU A 45 -18.42 -7.90 2.85
CA GLU A 45 -17.57 -8.86 2.14
C GLU A 45 -18.30 -10.18 1.82
N SER A 46 -19.57 -10.30 2.23
CA SER A 46 -20.43 -11.49 2.14
C SER A 46 -20.80 -11.88 0.71
N SER A 47 -20.55 -11.02 -0.29
CA SER A 47 -20.68 -11.45 -1.68
C SER A 47 -19.41 -12.17 -2.15
N PRO A 48 -19.50 -13.43 -2.63
CA PRO A 48 -18.35 -14.17 -3.17
C PRO A 48 -17.68 -13.49 -4.37
N ARG A 49 -18.32 -12.46 -4.96
CA ARG A 49 -17.75 -11.60 -6.02
C ARG A 49 -16.84 -10.48 -5.50
N GLN A 50 -17.00 -10.01 -4.25
CA GLN A 50 -16.23 -8.88 -3.71
C GLN A 50 -15.07 -9.30 -2.79
N GLY A 51 -15.14 -10.49 -2.18
CA GLY A 51 -14.09 -11.03 -1.29
C GLY A 51 -12.65 -10.99 -1.83
N PRO A 52 -12.39 -11.27 -3.12
CA PRO A 52 -11.03 -11.14 -3.67
C PRO A 52 -10.71 -9.72 -4.18
N TRP A 53 -11.69 -8.83 -4.34
CA TRP A 53 -11.47 -7.52 -4.95
C TRP A 53 -10.68 -6.58 -4.03
N GLY A 54 -11.02 -6.53 -2.74
CA GLY A 54 -10.28 -5.73 -1.76
C GLY A 54 -8.84 -6.23 -1.54
N ALA A 55 -8.65 -7.55 -1.49
CA ALA A 55 -7.32 -8.16 -1.38
C ALA A 55 -6.49 -8.00 -2.67
N ARG A 56 -7.12 -8.05 -3.85
CA ARG A 56 -6.43 -7.83 -5.13
C ARG A 56 -6.05 -6.36 -5.31
N TYR A 57 -6.95 -5.44 -4.95
CA TYR A 57 -6.70 -4.00 -4.98
C TYR A 57 -5.55 -3.62 -4.05
N THR A 58 -5.56 -4.09 -2.80
CA THR A 58 -4.47 -3.85 -1.84
C THR A 58 -3.14 -4.41 -2.31
N ARG A 59 -3.12 -5.60 -2.93
CA ARG A 59 -1.91 -6.14 -3.56
C ARG A 59 -1.39 -5.26 -4.70
N ILE A 60 -2.28 -4.82 -5.62
CA ILE A 60 -1.88 -3.96 -6.74
C ILE A 60 -1.30 -2.64 -6.21
N LEU A 61 -1.97 -2.01 -5.24
CA LEU A 61 -1.50 -0.79 -4.60
C LEU A 61 -0.15 -1.01 -3.90
N GLY A 62 -0.01 -2.13 -3.19
CA GLY A 62 1.25 -2.53 -2.55
C GLY A 62 2.39 -2.71 -3.54
N THR A 63 2.13 -3.37 -4.68
CA THR A 63 3.11 -3.53 -5.77
C THR A 63 3.53 -2.17 -6.31
N VAL A 64 2.58 -1.27 -6.58
CA VAL A 64 2.89 0.07 -7.10
C VAL A 64 3.75 0.84 -6.11
N CYS A 65 3.38 0.85 -4.82
CA CYS A 65 4.17 1.52 -3.77
C CYS A 65 5.58 0.91 -3.64
N ALA A 66 5.71 -0.40 -3.70
CA ALA A 66 7.01 -1.08 -3.62
C ALA A 66 7.88 -0.78 -4.85
N VAL A 67 7.32 -0.78 -6.06
CA VAL A 67 8.04 -0.44 -7.29
C VAL A 67 8.49 1.02 -7.28
N VAL A 68 7.61 1.95 -6.91
CA VAL A 68 7.97 3.37 -6.79
C VAL A 68 9.05 3.55 -5.71
N GLY A 69 8.90 2.91 -4.55
CA GLY A 69 9.90 2.94 -3.49
C GLY A 69 11.27 2.39 -3.94
N LEU A 70 11.28 1.29 -4.71
CA LEU A 70 12.49 0.72 -5.29
C LEU A 70 13.13 1.68 -6.31
N VAL A 71 12.35 2.31 -7.18
CA VAL A 71 12.87 3.30 -8.15
C VAL A 71 13.49 4.48 -7.39
N CYS A 72 12.81 5.00 -6.37
CA CYS A 72 13.35 6.07 -5.52
C CYS A 72 14.63 5.64 -4.79
N LEU A 73 14.72 4.38 -4.35
CA LEU A 73 15.93 3.82 -3.73
C LEU A 73 17.09 3.79 -4.73
N ILE A 74 16.85 3.34 -5.96
CA ILE A 74 17.87 3.33 -7.03
C ILE A 74 18.36 4.76 -7.27
N PHE A 75 17.45 5.73 -7.44
CA PHE A 75 17.83 7.13 -7.61
C PHE A 75 18.59 7.68 -6.40
N ALA A 76 18.21 7.32 -5.17
CA ALA A 76 18.91 7.75 -3.96
C ALA A 76 20.36 7.24 -3.91
N LEU A 77 20.59 6.01 -4.38
CA LEU A 77 21.91 5.38 -4.44
C LEU A 77 22.77 5.91 -5.58
N THR A 78 22.16 6.30 -6.71
CA THR A 78 22.89 6.79 -7.89
C THR A 78 23.06 8.31 -7.93
N SER A 79 22.32 9.06 -7.11
CA SER A 79 22.43 10.54 -6.99
C SER A 79 23.35 10.99 -5.85
N GLY A 80 24.16 10.07 -5.32
CA GLY A 80 25.22 10.34 -4.34
C GLY A 80 26.37 11.14 -4.92
#